data_AF-A0A3C0CYN1-F1
#
_entry.id   AF-A0A3C0CYN1-F1
#
_cell.length_a   1.000
_cell.length_b   1.000
_cell.length_c   1.000
_cell.angle_alpha   90.00
_cell.angle_beta   90.00
_cell.angle_gamma   90.00
#
_symmetry.space_group_name_H-M   'P 1'
#
loop_
_entity.id
_entity.type
_entity.pdbx_description
1 polymer ?
#
loop_
_entity_poly.entity_id
_entity_poly.type
_entity_poly.pdbx_seq_one_letter_code
_entity_poly.pdbx_strand_id
1 'polypeptide(L)' 'NSDAQTFKDSDGNYYVMVVNRDVTKPAKIQVALDDTCVPKLQSAVDMLSGKRVPVTRKGNEVQFSYNLDPGDGRLFKLK' A
#
# COMPACT_ATOMS: atom_id res chain seq x y z
N ASN A 1 -1.76 -15.17 -3.06
CA ASN A 1 -3.13 -14.85 -2.59
C ASN A 1 -3.05 -13.60 -1.75
N SER A 2 -3.16 -12.43 -2.36
CA SER A 2 -3.15 -11.15 -1.65
C SER A 2 -4.27 -10.27 -2.14
N ASP A 3 -4.76 -9.40 -1.28
CA ASP A 3 -5.79 -8.43 -1.61
C ASP A 3 -5.33 -7.03 -1.23
N ALA A 4 -5.73 -6.06 -2.03
CA ALA A 4 -5.39 -4.66 -1.84
C ALA A 4 -6.63 -3.81 -2.08
N GLN A 5 -6.97 -2.97 -1.10
CA GLN A 5 -8.11 -2.07 -1.19
C GLN A 5 -7.67 -0.64 -0.89
N THR A 6 -8.12 0.29 -1.72
CA THR A 6 -7.89 1.73 -1.57
C THR A 6 -9.13 2.41 -1.01
N PHE A 7 -8.94 3.41 -0.15
CA PHE A 7 -10.02 4.24 0.36
C PHE A 7 -9.52 5.63 0.75
N LYS A 8 -10.46 6.54 0.98
CA LYS A 8 -10.22 7.95 1.31
C LYS A 8 -10.97 8.31 2.58
N ASP A 9 -10.32 9.04 3.50
CA ASP A 9 -11.01 9.58 4.68
C ASP A 9 -11.73 10.91 4.38
N SER A 10 -12.48 11.43 5.35
CA SER A 10 -13.21 12.70 5.23
C SER A 10 -12.30 13.91 4.98
N ASP A 11 -11.04 13.83 5.42
CA ASP A 11 -10.04 14.89 5.25
C ASP A 11 -9.33 14.79 3.89
N GLY A 12 -9.70 13.77 3.10
CA GLY A 12 -9.20 13.51 1.78
C GLY A 12 -7.84 12.83 1.73
N ASN A 13 -7.37 12.26 2.83
CA ASN A 13 -6.18 11.41 2.83
C ASN A 13 -6.51 10.06 2.19
N TYR A 14 -5.55 9.53 1.42
CA TYR A 14 -5.69 8.23 0.79
C TYR A 14 -4.98 7.14 1.61
N TYR A 15 -5.59 5.96 1.62
CA TYR A 15 -5.08 4.79 2.31
C TYR A 15 -5.14 3.56 1.42
N VAL A 16 -4.26 2.61 1.71
CA VAL A 16 -4.27 1.27 1.11
C VAL A 16 -4.18 0.24 2.22
N MET A 17 -5.16 -0.65 2.28
CA MET A 17 -5.07 -1.86 3.07
C MET A 17 -4.60 -3.00 2.18
N VAL A 18 -3.64 -3.78 2.67
CA VAL A 18 -3.16 -4.99 2.02
C VAL A 18 -3.20 -6.15 2.98
N VAL A 19 -3.57 -7.33 2.48
CA VAL A 19 -3.65 -8.56 3.28
C VAL A 19 -3.00 -9.70 2.52
N ASN A 20 -2.14 -10.46 3.21
CA ASN A 20 -1.69 -11.75 2.75
C ASN A 20 -2.74 -12.80 3.16
N ARG A 21 -3.51 -13.27 2.19
CA ARG A 21 -4.54 -14.30 2.43
C ARG A 21 -3.94 -15.71 2.49
N ASP A 22 -2.66 -15.89 2.16
CA ASP A 22 -1.96 -17.14 2.42
C ASP A 22 -1.52 -17.17 3.89
N VAL A 23 -2.04 -18.14 4.64
CA VAL A 23 -1.75 -18.32 6.08
C VAL A 23 -0.57 -19.26 6.34
N THR A 24 0.08 -19.75 5.29
CA THR A 24 1.20 -20.68 5.38
C THR A 24 2.52 -20.10 4.89
N LYS A 25 2.48 -19.10 3.99
CA LYS A 25 3.69 -18.55 3.35
C LYS A 25 3.70 -17.02 3.35
N PRO A 26 4.87 -16.40 3.52
CA PRO A 26 5.00 -14.96 3.35
C PRO A 26 4.74 -14.58 1.89
N ALA A 27 4.25 -13.36 1.68
CA ALA A 27 3.96 -12.83 0.36
C ALA A 27 4.58 -11.44 0.19
N LYS A 28 5.22 -11.23 -0.96
CA LYS A 28 5.54 -9.88 -1.43
C LYS A 28 4.32 -9.32 -2.15
N ILE A 29 3.69 -8.32 -1.54
CA ILE A 29 2.55 -7.63 -2.13
C ILE A 29 3.07 -6.43 -2.90
N GLN A 30 2.64 -6.30 -4.15
CA GLN A 30 2.86 -5.13 -4.97
C GLN A 30 1.54 -4.39 -5.11
N VAL A 31 1.54 -3.11 -4.73
CA VAL A 31 0.42 -2.20 -4.91
C VAL A 31 0.76 -1.30 -6.09
N ALA A 32 -0.15 -1.20 -7.05
CA ALA A 32 -0.10 -0.23 -8.14
C ALA A 32 -1.34 0.66 -8.04
N LEU A 33 -1.12 1.97 -8.07
CA LEU A 33 -2.15 2.99 -7.97
C LEU A 33 -2.04 3.91 -9.18
N ASP A 34 -3.18 4.30 -9.74
CA ASP A 34 -3.22 5.35 -10.74
C ASP A 34 -2.82 6.69 -10.10
N ASP A 35 -1.84 7.38 -10.69
CA ASP A 35 -1.30 8.66 -10.25
C ASP A 35 -2.35 9.78 -10.33
N THR A 36 -3.43 9.60 -11.11
CA THR A 36 -4.59 10.52 -11.09
C THR A 36 -5.33 10.52 -9.75
N CYS A 37 -5.31 9.40 -9.02
CA CYS A 37 -5.91 9.31 -7.70
C CYS A 37 -5.06 10.01 -6.63
N VAL A 38 -3.72 9.99 -6.77
CA VAL A 38 -2.79 10.50 -5.75
C VAL A 38 -1.59 11.24 -6.38
N PRO A 39 -1.82 12.39 -7.05
CA PRO A 39 -0.83 13.04 -7.90
C PRO A 39 0.45 13.50 -7.17
N LYS A 40 0.38 13.67 -5.84
CA LYS A 40 1.51 14.10 -4.99
C LYS A 40 2.13 12.99 -4.17
N LEU A 41 1.83 11.72 -4.44
CA LEU A 41 2.36 10.60 -3.67
C LEU A 41 3.89 10.53 -3.76
N GLN A 42 4.56 10.67 -2.62
CA GLN A 42 6.00 10.56 -2.44
C GLN A 42 6.40 9.32 -1.62
N SER A 43 5.50 8.85 -0.74
CA SER A 43 5.75 7.69 0.11
C SER A 43 4.45 7.04 0.59
N ALA A 44 4.50 5.74 0.86
CA ALA A 44 3.47 5.05 1.63
C ALA A 44 3.96 4.92 3.08
N VAL A 45 3.18 5.31 4.07
CA VAL A 45 3.54 5.22 5.49
C VAL A 45 2.77 4.07 6.11
N ASP A 46 3.46 3.05 6.62
CA ASP A 46 2.85 1.99 7.40
C ASP A 46 2.28 2.58 8.69
N MET A 47 0.97 2.50 8.87
CA MET A 47 0.26 3.09 10.00
C MET A 47 0.51 2.35 11.31
N LEU A 48 0.95 1.07 11.26
CA LEU A 48 1.26 0.31 12.46
C LEU A 48 2.68 0.61 12.96
N SER A 49 3.67 0.60 12.06
CA SER A 49 5.08 0.79 12.45
C SER A 49 5.59 2.23 12.31
N GLY A 50 4.85 3.11 11.62
CA GLY A 50 5.30 4.45 11.25
C GLY A 50 6.37 4.47 10.14
N LYS A 51 6.77 3.30 9.63
CA LYS A 51 7.84 3.18 8.64
C LYS A 51 7.38 3.75 7.30
N ARG A 52 8.25 4.57 6.68
CA ARG A 52 8.07 5.01 5.30
C ARG A 52 8.53 3.93 4.34
N VAL A 53 7.67 3.60 3.39
CA VAL A 53 7.92 2.71 2.26
C VAL A 53 8.10 3.58 1.03
N PRO A 54 9.26 3.48 0.34
CA PRO A 54 9.48 4.22 -0.88
C PRO A 54 8.51 3.75 -1.97
N VAL A 55 8.02 4.70 -2.76
CA VAL A 55 7.22 4.42 -3.94
C VAL A 55 8.07 4.65 -5.19
N THR A 56 7.77 3.91 -6.25
CA THR A 56 8.36 4.08 -7.57
C THR A 56 7.28 4.57 -8.52
N ARG A 57 7.57 5.60 -9.31
CA ARG A 57 6.67 6.06 -10.38
C ARG A 57 7.06 5.45 -11.71
N LYS A 58 6.08 4.94 -12.44
CA LYS A 58 6.24 4.40 -13.79
C LYS A 58 5.09 4.88 -14.68
N GLY A 59 5.32 5.95 -15.44
CA GLY A 59 4.25 6.61 -16.20
C GLY A 59 3.20 7.19 -15.26
N ASN A 60 1.93 6.85 -15.47
CA ASN A 60 0.80 7.28 -14.64
C ASN A 60 0.51 6.31 -13.48
N GLU A 61 1.45 5.44 -13.12
CA GLU A 61 1.28 4.54 -11.98
C GLU A 61 2.30 4.83 -10.89
N VAL A 62 1.82 4.83 -9.65
CA VAL A 62 2.65 4.82 -8.44
C VAL A 62 2.61 3.42 -7.85
N GLN A 63 3.78 2.84 -7.63
CA GLN A 63 3.90 1.46 -7.15
C GLN A 63 4.74 1.40 -5.87
N PHE A 64 4.37 0.51 -4.95
CA PHE A 64 5.24 0.12 -3.86
C PHE A 64 5.10 -1.36 -3.57
N SER A 65 6.09 -1.92 -2.87
CA SER A 65 6.08 -3.33 -2.47
C SER A 65 6.32 -3.46 -0.98
N TYR A 66 5.67 -4.45 -0.38
CA TYR A 66 5.84 -4.77 1.03
C TYR A 66 5.78 -6.29 1.24
N ASN A 67 6.65 -6.80 2.11
CA ASN A 67 6.61 -8.22 2.49
C ASN A 67 5.68 -8.38 3.69
N LEU A 68 4.73 -9.29 3.57
CA LEU A 68 3.84 -9.68 4.66
C LEU A 68 4.10 -11.12 5.05
N ASP A 69 4.05 -11.36 6.36
CA ASP A 69 4.04 -12.70 6.92
C ASP A 69 2.72 -13.43 6.58
N PRO A 70 2.66 -14.75 6.77
CA PRO A 70 1.44 -15.51 6.52
C PRO A 70 0.25 -14.99 7.35
N GLY A 71 -0.87 -14.72 6.69
CA GLY A 71 -2.10 -14.22 7.33
C GLY A 71 -2.07 -12.76 7.80
N ASP A 72 -0.96 -12.04 7.56
CA ASP A 72 -0.77 -10.68 8.05
C ASP A 72 -1.45 -9.63 7.16
N GLY A 73 -1.70 -8.44 7.73
CA GLY A 73 -2.27 -7.29 7.04
C GLY A 73 -1.60 -5.98 7.43
N ARG A 74 -1.51 -5.04 6.48
CA ARG A 74 -0.97 -3.70 6.72
C ARG A 74 -1.87 -2.63 6.14
N LEU A 75 -1.92 -1.50 6.85
CA LEU A 75 -2.59 -0.29 6.42
C LEU A 75 -1.53 0.78 6.14
N PHE A 76 -1.56 1.34 4.95
CA PHE A 76 -0.66 2.40 4.52
C PHE A 76 -1.42 3.70 4.32
N LYS A 77 -0.88 4.81 4.84
CA LYS A 77 -1.30 6.17 4.45
C LYS A 77 -0.43 6.67 3.31
N LEU A 78 -1.05 7.13 2.24
CA LEU A 78 -0.36 7.67 1.06
C LEU A 78 -0.06 9.15 1.29
N LYS A 79 1.22 9.52 1.19
CA LYS A 79 1.74 10.86 1.50
C LYS A 79 2.58 11.41 0.35
#